data_AF-A0AA37P5P4-F1
#
_entry.id   AF-A0AA37P5P4-F1
#
_cell.length_a   1.000
_cell.length_b   1.000
_cell.length_c   1.000
_cell.angle_alpha   90.00
_cell.angle_beta   90.00
_cell.angle_gamma   90.00
#
_symmetry.space_group_name_H-M   'P 1'
#
loop_
_entity.id
_entity.type
_entity.pdbx_description
1 polymer ?
#
loop_
_entity_poly.entity_id
_entity_poly.type
_entity_poly.pdbx_seq_one_letter_code
_entity_poly.pdbx_strand_id
1 'polypeptide(L)'
;MAGQDDNKTAAAYADEMQKRTRKERRFDEIEAQLPNPRVPTLQSAFMTASGLLSHLGSYNPWGRPVTDDDIVWLLDNTAYKPSRIGSWQAEFVAAVFEKEPKCTVIDIVQGVAQKLGLADDAEELATIEERLLPFLWDVQPSRLLRVVHQKKELKLGPSGTNGISTDTLKVSDQPSGTMVTSSAAVPRGATGLLEMKTFFAAPEGWAIISDVDDTIKLTQTSDPVGILRETFVNEPTPIEGMPELYRNIKALLPQESPWFYLSASPYNLYPFLREFRDKYYPPGTIILRDSSWKTVAGLLSALTMATEEYKVERMRKVHGWLPKRKFILIGDSTQSDPEAYGDIYREFKGWVKLILIRKVTDIAAVGISAKNEPERFEKAFKHVPRDDWFVFENPVDCNKIIRDTVAQG
;
A
#
# COMPACT_ATOMS: atom_id res chain seq x y z
N MET A 1 -20.31 -19.19 -17.99
CA MET A 1 -20.88 -19.59 -16.68
C MET A 1 -19.91 -20.41 -15.83
N ALA A 2 -19.08 -21.32 -16.39
CA ALA A 2 -18.08 -22.06 -15.60
C ALA A 2 -16.98 -21.20 -14.93
N GLY A 3 -16.57 -20.07 -15.53
CA GLY A 3 -15.49 -19.23 -14.97
C GLY A 3 -15.85 -18.41 -13.72
N GLN A 4 -17.14 -18.24 -13.39
CA GLN A 4 -17.56 -17.45 -12.22
C GLN A 4 -17.66 -18.29 -10.93
N ASP A 5 -17.97 -19.58 -11.02
CA ASP A 5 -18.01 -20.48 -9.85
C ASP A 5 -16.60 -20.94 -9.45
N ASP A 6 -15.67 -20.99 -10.40
CA ASP A 6 -14.27 -21.39 -10.16
C ASP A 6 -13.43 -20.27 -9.50
N ASN A 7 -13.62 -19.00 -9.87
CA ASN A 7 -12.97 -17.87 -9.18
C ASN A 7 -13.45 -17.78 -7.72
N LYS A 8 -14.75 -18.03 -7.46
CA LYS A 8 -15.27 -18.09 -6.09
C LYS A 8 -14.59 -19.16 -5.24
N THR A 9 -14.09 -20.25 -5.84
CA THR A 9 -13.43 -21.33 -5.10
C THR A 9 -11.98 -21.01 -4.74
N ALA A 10 -11.26 -20.19 -5.51
CA ALA A 10 -9.93 -19.70 -5.14
C ALA A 10 -10.04 -18.61 -4.06
N ALA A 11 -10.91 -17.63 -4.26
CA ALA A 11 -11.14 -16.56 -3.29
C ALA A 11 -11.63 -17.08 -1.93
N ALA A 12 -12.59 -18.01 -1.93
CA ALA A 12 -13.05 -18.64 -0.69
C ALA A 12 -11.93 -19.42 0.03
N TYR A 13 -11.00 -20.02 -0.72
CA TYR A 13 -9.87 -20.74 -0.14
C TYR A 13 -8.86 -19.79 0.50
N ALA A 14 -8.54 -18.67 -0.15
CA ALA A 14 -7.66 -17.64 0.42
C ALA A 14 -8.26 -17.01 1.68
N ASP A 15 -9.55 -16.69 1.67
CA ASP A 15 -10.26 -16.19 2.85
C ASP A 15 -10.28 -17.21 4.01
N GLU A 16 -10.53 -18.50 3.71
CA GLU A 16 -10.48 -19.56 4.71
C GLU A 16 -9.07 -19.73 5.32
N MET A 17 -8.04 -19.74 4.48
CA MET A 17 -6.65 -19.81 4.91
C MET A 17 -6.29 -18.63 5.83
N GLN A 18 -6.70 -17.41 5.47
CA GLN A 18 -6.45 -16.21 6.27
C GLN A 18 -7.18 -16.28 7.62
N LYS A 19 -8.46 -16.68 7.64
CA LYS A 19 -9.23 -16.92 8.87
C LYS A 19 -8.58 -17.97 9.77
N ARG A 20 -8.06 -19.04 9.17
CA ARG A 20 -7.34 -20.08 9.88
C ARG A 20 -6.06 -19.55 10.52
N THR A 21 -5.23 -18.81 9.78
CA THR A 21 -4.02 -18.15 10.34
C THR A 21 -4.39 -17.24 11.51
N ARG A 22 -5.43 -16.39 11.35
CA ARG A 22 -5.90 -15.49 12.42
C ARG A 22 -6.27 -16.25 13.70
N LYS A 23 -7.01 -17.36 13.56
CA LYS A 23 -7.42 -18.21 14.67
C LYS A 23 -6.23 -18.92 15.34
N GLU A 24 -5.35 -19.55 14.57
CA GLU A 24 -4.20 -20.29 15.10
C GLU A 24 -3.19 -19.38 15.82
N ARG A 25 -3.07 -18.12 15.39
CA ARG A 25 -2.17 -17.11 15.98
C ARG A 25 -2.85 -16.16 16.94
N ARG A 26 -4.12 -16.41 17.26
CA ARG A 26 -4.89 -15.69 18.28
C ARG A 26 -4.89 -14.17 18.01
N PHE A 27 -5.02 -13.77 16.75
CA PHE A 27 -5.03 -12.35 16.35
C PHE A 27 -6.05 -11.56 17.16
N ASP A 28 -7.29 -12.08 17.28
CA ASP A 28 -8.37 -11.41 17.99
C ASP A 28 -8.01 -11.15 19.47
N GLU A 29 -7.26 -12.06 20.11
CA GLU A 29 -6.84 -11.89 21.50
C GLU A 29 -5.73 -10.85 21.65
N ILE A 30 -4.78 -10.82 20.72
CA ILE A 30 -3.72 -9.80 20.70
C ILE A 30 -4.33 -8.43 20.41
N GLU A 31 -5.20 -8.33 19.41
CA GLU A 31 -5.93 -7.12 19.05
C GLU A 31 -6.74 -6.57 20.24
N ALA A 32 -7.43 -7.43 20.99
CA ALA A 32 -8.20 -7.03 22.18
C ALA A 32 -7.34 -6.52 23.35
N GLN A 33 -6.06 -6.91 23.41
CA GLN A 33 -5.13 -6.50 24.45
C GLN A 33 -4.25 -5.32 24.06
N LEU A 34 -4.28 -4.88 22.79
CA LEU A 34 -3.55 -3.71 22.35
C LEU A 34 -4.21 -2.43 22.87
N PRO A 35 -3.41 -1.41 23.21
CA PRO A 35 -3.95 -0.15 23.69
C PRO A 35 -4.76 0.51 22.58
N ASN A 36 -5.96 0.96 22.93
CA ASN A 36 -6.81 1.74 22.05
C ASN A 36 -6.74 3.20 22.52
N PRO A 37 -6.29 4.16 21.69
CA PRO A 37 -6.38 5.56 22.05
C PRO A 37 -7.85 5.88 22.32
N ARG A 38 -8.19 6.12 23.59
CA ARG A 38 -9.53 6.53 23.99
C ARG A 38 -9.79 7.90 23.37
N VAL A 39 -10.36 7.91 22.17
CA VAL A 39 -10.98 9.11 21.63
C VAL A 39 -12.30 9.25 22.40
N PRO A 40 -12.61 10.40 23.03
CA PRO A 40 -13.97 10.68 23.44
C PRO A 40 -14.87 10.36 22.25
N THR A 41 -15.89 9.54 22.46
CA THR A 41 -16.86 9.21 21.43
C THR A 41 -17.21 10.50 20.69
N LEU A 42 -16.85 10.58 19.42
CA LEU A 42 -17.49 11.51 18.51
C LEU A 42 -18.94 11.03 18.47
N GLN A 43 -19.74 11.46 19.43
CA GLN A 43 -21.20 11.45 19.39
C GLN A 43 -21.71 12.89 19.37
N SER A 44 -20.84 13.89 19.54
CA SER A 44 -21.22 15.31 19.55
C SER A 44 -20.86 16.08 18.29
N ALA A 45 -19.87 15.66 17.48
CA ALA A 45 -19.58 16.31 16.19
C ALA A 45 -20.58 15.94 15.08
N PHE A 46 -21.28 14.81 15.24
CA PHE A 46 -22.26 14.28 14.29
C PHE A 46 -23.57 15.06 14.22
N MET A 47 -23.78 16.06 15.09
CA MET A 47 -24.96 16.95 15.05
C MET A 47 -24.67 18.32 14.44
N THR A 48 -23.47 18.54 13.89
CA THR A 48 -23.13 19.78 13.19
C THR A 48 -23.24 19.61 11.68
N ALA A 49 -23.72 20.63 10.97
CA ALA A 49 -23.85 20.62 9.51
C ALA A 49 -22.54 20.24 8.80
N SER A 50 -21.39 20.54 9.40
CA SER A 50 -20.07 20.17 8.88
C SER A 50 -19.82 18.66 8.84
N GLY A 51 -20.34 17.90 9.81
CA GLY A 51 -20.19 16.44 9.87
C GLY A 51 -20.97 15.74 8.75
N LEU A 52 -22.23 16.13 8.55
CA LEU A 52 -23.07 15.62 7.45
C LEU A 52 -22.49 15.98 6.07
N LEU A 53 -21.90 17.17 5.92
CA LEU A 53 -21.31 17.61 4.65
C LEU A 53 -19.95 16.97 4.36
N SER A 54 -19.20 16.52 5.38
CA SER A 54 -17.95 15.77 5.17
C SER A 54 -18.17 14.42 4.47
N HIS A 55 -19.39 13.87 4.53
CA HIS A 55 -19.79 12.68 3.76
C HIS A 55 -19.91 12.95 2.25
N LEU A 56 -19.97 14.22 1.83
CA LEU A 56 -19.97 14.59 0.41
C LEU A 56 -18.57 14.53 -0.22
N GLY A 57 -17.51 14.26 0.56
CA GLY A 57 -16.14 14.19 0.07
C GLY A 57 -15.74 15.44 -0.70
N SER A 58 -15.19 15.26 -1.91
CA SER A 58 -14.75 16.36 -2.78
C SER A 58 -15.84 17.35 -3.20
N TYR A 59 -17.13 17.03 -3.01
CA TYR A 59 -18.26 17.91 -3.29
C TYR A 59 -18.68 18.79 -2.10
N ASN A 60 -17.99 18.73 -0.95
CA ASN A 60 -18.31 19.56 0.21
C ASN A 60 -18.02 21.06 -0.09
N PRO A 61 -19.03 21.94 -0.09
CA PRO A 61 -18.83 23.36 -0.41
C PRO A 61 -18.20 24.17 0.74
N TRP A 62 -18.03 23.59 1.92
CA TRP A 62 -17.59 24.26 3.16
C TRP A 62 -16.22 23.79 3.67
N GLY A 63 -15.34 23.34 2.76
CA GLY A 63 -13.97 22.98 3.11
C GLY A 63 -13.20 24.17 3.71
N ARG A 64 -12.38 23.92 4.72
CA ARG A 64 -11.51 24.90 5.38
C ARG A 64 -10.08 24.73 4.89
N PRO A 65 -9.29 25.79 4.69
CA PRO A 65 -7.88 25.64 4.31
C PRO A 65 -7.10 24.87 5.38
N VAL A 66 -6.01 24.24 4.96
CA VAL A 66 -4.95 23.77 5.86
C VAL A 66 -4.37 24.94 6.66
N THR A 67 -4.06 24.67 7.92
CA THR A 67 -3.52 25.59 8.93
C THR A 67 -2.09 25.20 9.31
N ASP A 68 -1.42 26.03 10.09
CA ASP A 68 -0.07 25.80 10.62
C ASP A 68 -0.03 24.72 11.72
N ASP A 69 -1.18 24.35 12.28
CA ASP A 69 -1.34 23.25 13.23
C ASP A 69 -1.65 21.89 12.57
N ASP A 70 -1.69 21.85 11.23
CA ASP A 70 -1.94 20.61 10.49
C ASP A 70 -0.61 19.94 10.05
N ILE A 71 -0.60 18.61 10.05
CA ILE A 71 0.38 17.77 9.36
C ILE A 71 -0.21 17.40 8.01
N VAL A 72 0.53 17.65 6.93
CA VAL A 72 0.11 17.32 5.56
C VAL A 72 1.07 16.30 4.95
N TRP A 73 0.51 15.24 4.39
CA TRP A 73 1.23 14.28 3.59
C TRP A 73 0.74 14.31 2.15
N LEU A 74 1.66 14.58 1.22
CA LEU A 74 1.47 14.33 -0.21
C LEU A 74 2.10 13.00 -0.59
N LEU A 75 1.34 12.16 -1.28
CA LEU A 75 1.80 10.85 -1.72
C LEU A 75 2.31 10.89 -3.16
N ASP A 76 3.49 10.32 -3.39
CA ASP A 76 4.05 10.06 -4.72
C ASP A 76 3.04 9.33 -5.62
N ASN A 77 2.94 9.72 -6.89
CA ASN A 77 1.96 9.18 -7.82
C ASN A 77 2.53 8.98 -9.24
N THR A 78 1.70 8.39 -10.10
CA THR A 78 2.01 8.19 -11.52
C THR A 78 1.00 8.96 -12.37
N ALA A 79 1.49 9.87 -13.21
CA ALA A 79 0.71 10.48 -14.27
C ALA A 79 0.58 9.52 -15.45
N TYR A 80 -0.59 9.51 -16.07
CA TYR A 80 -0.93 8.67 -17.21
C TYR A 80 -1.80 9.44 -18.22
N LYS A 81 -1.94 8.90 -19.43
CA LYS A 81 -2.90 9.39 -20.42
C LYS A 81 -3.96 8.32 -20.68
N PRO A 82 -5.26 8.60 -20.43
CA PRO A 82 -6.34 7.64 -20.68
C PRO A 82 -6.45 7.19 -22.15
N SER A 83 -5.96 8.02 -23.07
CA SER A 83 -5.86 7.70 -24.50
C SER A 83 -4.60 8.35 -25.08
N ARG A 84 -4.15 7.91 -26.26
CA ARG A 84 -2.94 8.47 -26.92
C ARG A 84 -3.06 9.99 -27.20
N ILE A 85 -4.29 10.48 -27.38
CA ILE A 85 -4.60 11.90 -27.66
C ILE A 85 -5.03 12.64 -26.38
N GLY A 86 -5.18 11.92 -25.26
CA GLY A 86 -5.60 12.49 -23.99
C GLY A 86 -4.54 13.38 -23.36
N SER A 87 -4.99 14.35 -22.56
CA SER A 87 -4.13 15.12 -21.67
C SER A 87 -3.57 14.22 -20.57
N TRP A 88 -2.38 14.54 -20.08
CA TRP A 88 -1.87 13.91 -18.87
C TRP A 88 -2.78 14.20 -17.69
N GLN A 89 -3.00 13.17 -16.87
CA GLN A 89 -3.67 13.29 -15.58
C GLN A 89 -2.96 12.42 -14.56
N ALA A 90 -3.06 12.78 -13.29
CA ALA A 90 -2.56 11.99 -12.18
C ALA A 90 -3.59 12.01 -11.06
N GLU A 91 -3.68 10.89 -10.33
CA GLU A 91 -4.41 10.86 -9.07
C GLU A 91 -3.52 11.41 -7.97
N PHE A 92 -3.89 12.56 -7.41
CA PHE A 92 -3.24 13.14 -6.26
C PHE A 92 -3.93 12.64 -5.00
N VAL A 93 -3.14 12.08 -4.10
CA VAL A 93 -3.60 11.64 -2.79
C VAL A 93 -2.88 12.47 -1.74
N ALA A 94 -3.65 13.02 -0.81
CA ALA A 94 -3.12 13.74 0.32
C ALA A 94 -3.83 13.33 1.61
N ALA A 95 -3.10 13.27 2.72
CA ALA A 95 -3.67 13.06 4.04
C ALA A 95 -3.37 14.26 4.93
N VAL A 96 -4.35 14.65 5.75
CA VAL A 96 -4.22 15.78 6.69
C VAL A 96 -4.55 15.33 8.10
N PHE A 97 -3.69 15.69 9.05
CA PHE A 97 -3.80 15.33 10.45
C PHE A 97 -3.61 16.53 11.36
N GLU A 98 -4.08 16.41 12.60
CA GLU A 98 -3.75 17.32 13.70
C GLU A 98 -2.32 17.03 14.19
N LYS A 99 -1.54 18.08 14.43
CA LYS A 99 -0.15 17.94 14.87
C LYS A 99 -0.01 17.34 16.26
N GLU A 100 -0.91 17.68 17.17
CA GLU A 100 -0.91 17.16 18.53
C GLU A 100 -1.91 16.00 18.66
N PRO A 101 -1.47 14.77 18.98
CA PRO A 101 -2.39 13.67 19.23
C PRO A 101 -3.18 13.93 20.51
N LYS A 102 -4.49 13.68 20.48
CA LYS A 102 -5.36 13.88 21.67
C LYS A 102 -5.26 12.76 22.70
N CYS A 103 -4.62 11.66 22.37
CA CYS A 103 -4.40 10.54 23.28
C CYS A 103 -3.09 10.70 24.07
N THR A 104 -3.00 10.01 25.21
CA THR A 104 -1.75 9.85 25.94
C THR A 104 -0.82 8.91 25.17
N VAL A 105 0.15 9.46 24.42
CA VAL A 105 1.06 8.67 23.57
C VAL A 105 1.83 7.63 24.39
N ILE A 106 2.32 8.01 25.58
CA ILE A 106 3.13 7.12 26.44
C ILE A 106 2.37 5.85 26.84
N ASP A 107 1.06 5.92 27.09
CA ASP A 107 0.24 4.77 27.46
C ASP A 107 0.15 3.76 26.29
N ILE A 108 0.08 4.27 25.06
CA ILE A 108 0.06 3.43 23.86
C ILE A 108 1.44 2.78 23.64
N VAL A 109 2.51 3.58 23.75
CA VAL A 109 3.89 3.10 23.58
C VAL A 109 4.19 2.00 24.59
N GLN A 110 3.90 2.21 25.88
CA GLN A 110 4.08 1.21 26.93
C GLN A 110 3.22 -0.04 26.70
N GLY A 111 1.96 0.14 26.27
CA GLY A 111 1.09 -0.99 25.95
C GLY A 111 1.62 -1.85 24.81
N VAL A 112 2.18 -1.24 23.76
CA VAL A 112 2.82 -1.97 22.65
C VAL A 112 4.12 -2.63 23.11
N ALA A 113 4.98 -1.90 23.83
CA ALA A 113 6.24 -2.42 24.37
C ALA A 113 6.04 -3.65 25.26
N GLN A 114 5.04 -3.61 26.14
CA GLN A 114 4.66 -4.73 26.99
C GLN A 114 4.25 -5.97 26.17
N LYS A 115 3.52 -5.78 25.05
CA LYS A 115 3.17 -6.91 24.15
C LYS A 115 4.38 -7.48 23.43
N LEU A 116 5.39 -6.67 23.19
CA LEU A 116 6.64 -7.08 22.57
C LEU A 116 7.63 -7.72 23.57
N GLY A 117 7.32 -7.66 24.87
CA GLY A 117 8.15 -8.19 25.95
C GLY A 117 9.35 -7.30 26.28
N LEU A 118 9.26 -6.00 25.97
CA LEU A 118 10.32 -5.03 26.24
C LEU A 118 10.22 -4.50 27.67
N ALA A 119 11.37 -4.13 28.24
CA ALA A 119 11.44 -3.47 29.54
C ALA A 119 10.95 -2.02 29.45
N ASP A 120 10.54 -1.44 30.57
CA ASP A 120 10.01 -0.07 30.65
C ASP A 120 11.08 1.02 30.37
N ASP A 121 12.36 0.65 30.38
CA ASP A 121 13.52 1.50 30.11
C ASP A 121 14.27 1.09 28.82
N ALA A 122 13.64 0.26 27.99
CA ALA A 122 14.23 -0.21 26.73
C ALA A 122 14.54 0.95 25.78
N GLU A 123 15.72 0.91 25.14
CA GLU A 123 16.15 1.95 24.18
C GLU A 123 15.20 2.01 22.96
N GLU A 124 14.55 0.89 22.63
CA GLU A 124 13.60 0.74 21.55
C GLU A 124 12.32 1.57 21.73
N LEU A 125 12.02 2.06 22.93
CA LEU A 125 10.81 2.86 23.20
C LEU A 125 10.76 4.15 22.36
N ALA A 126 11.91 4.79 22.12
CA ALA A 126 11.99 5.97 21.26
C ALA A 126 11.60 5.65 19.81
N THR A 127 12.08 4.53 19.28
CA THR A 127 11.72 4.04 17.94
C THR A 127 10.24 3.68 17.85
N ILE A 128 9.71 3.02 18.89
CA ILE A 128 8.29 2.67 18.97
C ILE A 128 7.43 3.93 18.98
N GLU A 129 7.77 4.93 19.78
CA GLU A 129 7.06 6.20 19.84
C GLU A 129 7.04 6.89 18.47
N GLU A 130 8.20 7.08 17.86
CA GLU A 130 8.33 7.74 16.55
C GLU A 130 7.44 7.06 15.49
N ARG A 131 7.49 5.73 15.42
CA ARG A 131 6.76 4.95 14.40
C ARG A 131 5.27 4.78 14.73
N LEU A 132 4.86 4.89 15.99
CA LEU A 132 3.46 4.89 16.39
C LEU A 132 2.79 6.25 16.19
N LEU A 133 3.51 7.36 16.29
CA LEU A 133 2.93 8.71 16.21
C LEU A 133 1.96 8.90 15.03
N PRO A 134 2.27 8.47 13.79
CA PRO A 134 1.32 8.57 12.69
C PRO A 134 -0.01 7.84 12.87
N PHE A 135 -0.05 6.77 13.68
CA PHE A 135 -1.28 6.05 14.01
C PHE A 135 -2.11 6.75 15.09
N LEU A 136 -1.50 7.70 15.81
CA LEU A 136 -2.09 8.41 16.94
C LEU A 136 -2.58 9.82 16.58
N TRP A 137 -2.16 10.36 15.44
CA TRP A 137 -2.65 11.66 14.98
C TRP A 137 -4.12 11.61 14.58
N ASP A 138 -4.85 12.66 14.96
CA ASP A 138 -6.25 12.81 14.59
C ASP A 138 -6.37 13.25 13.13
N VAL A 139 -7.10 12.49 12.32
CA VAL A 139 -7.42 12.87 10.94
C VAL A 139 -8.24 14.16 10.91
N GLN A 140 -7.92 15.05 9.97
CA GLN A 140 -8.59 16.34 9.79
C GLN A 140 -9.51 16.29 8.57
N PRO A 141 -10.83 16.10 8.74
CA PRO A 141 -11.77 16.13 7.63
C PRO A 141 -12.03 17.55 7.14
N SER A 142 -12.54 17.65 5.93
CA SER A 142 -12.94 18.91 5.28
C SER A 142 -11.81 19.94 5.11
N ARG A 143 -10.56 19.49 4.99
CA ARG A 143 -9.38 20.34 4.71
C ARG A 143 -9.15 20.49 3.21
N LEU A 144 -9.15 21.72 2.73
CA LEU A 144 -8.78 22.09 1.36
C LEU A 144 -7.27 22.21 1.25
N LEU A 145 -6.69 21.44 0.32
CA LEU A 145 -5.27 21.46 0.02
C LEU A 145 -5.01 21.97 -1.39
N ARG A 146 -3.89 22.66 -1.57
CA ARG A 146 -3.38 23.11 -2.85
C ARG A 146 -2.00 22.51 -3.06
N VAL A 147 -1.73 22.02 -4.27
CA VAL A 147 -0.45 21.45 -4.67
C VAL A 147 0.14 22.30 -5.79
N VAL A 148 1.35 22.81 -5.57
CA VAL A 148 2.14 23.47 -6.61
C VAL A 148 2.79 22.37 -7.44
N HIS A 149 2.20 22.10 -8.61
CA HIS A 149 2.74 21.18 -9.60
C HIS A 149 3.36 21.99 -10.73
N GLN A 150 4.69 22.05 -10.75
CA GLN A 150 5.45 22.92 -11.65
C GLN A 150 5.11 24.40 -11.44
N LYS A 151 4.53 25.06 -12.47
CA LYS A 151 4.09 26.47 -12.42
C LYS A 151 2.59 26.63 -12.19
N LYS A 152 1.88 25.52 -11.93
CA LYS A 152 0.43 25.52 -11.73
C LYS A 152 0.09 25.13 -10.30
N GLU A 153 -0.92 25.79 -9.77
CA GLU A 153 -1.52 25.41 -8.51
C GLU A 153 -2.74 24.54 -8.79
N LEU A 154 -2.71 23.32 -8.28
CA LEU A 154 -3.77 22.32 -8.38
C LEU A 154 -4.56 22.33 -7.07
N LYS A 155 -5.86 22.53 -7.15
CA LYS A 155 -6.76 22.49 -5.99
C LYS A 155 -7.28 21.06 -5.82
N LEU A 156 -7.01 20.47 -4.66
CA LEU A 156 -7.62 19.21 -4.24
C LEU A 156 -8.97 19.50 -3.59
N GLY A 157 -9.88 18.54 -3.70
CA GLY A 157 -11.11 18.51 -2.96
C GLY A 157 -10.83 18.47 -1.45
N PRO A 158 -11.80 18.87 -0.63
CA PRO A 158 -11.66 18.75 0.81
C PRO A 158 -11.45 17.29 1.23
N SER A 159 -10.59 17.07 2.22
CA SER A 159 -10.38 15.74 2.80
C SER A 159 -11.69 15.12 3.29
N GLY A 160 -11.84 13.82 3.07
CA GLY A 160 -12.98 13.04 3.55
C GLY A 160 -12.96 12.82 5.06
N THR A 161 -13.89 12.02 5.55
CA THR A 161 -14.02 11.65 6.98
C THR A 161 -12.79 10.92 7.52
N ASN A 162 -12.01 10.27 6.65
CA ASN A 162 -10.74 9.61 6.96
C ASN A 162 -9.52 10.56 6.86
N GLY A 163 -9.73 11.86 6.63
CA GLY A 163 -8.64 12.84 6.47
C GLY A 163 -7.90 12.75 5.14
N ILE A 164 -8.34 11.89 4.21
CA ILE A 164 -7.72 11.72 2.90
C ILE A 164 -8.49 12.51 1.84
N SER A 165 -7.76 13.18 0.97
CA SER A 165 -8.27 13.74 -0.29
C SER A 165 -7.67 12.95 -1.46
N THR A 166 -8.52 12.59 -2.41
CA THR A 166 -8.14 11.83 -3.61
C THR A 166 -8.82 12.47 -4.82
N ASP A 167 -8.03 13.09 -5.70
CA ASP A 167 -8.54 13.73 -6.92
C ASP A 167 -7.70 13.36 -8.13
N THR A 168 -8.37 12.98 -9.22
CA THR A 168 -7.72 12.85 -10.53
C THR A 168 -7.71 14.19 -11.24
N LEU A 169 -6.53 14.79 -11.35
CA LEU A 169 -6.36 16.14 -11.91
C LEU A 169 -5.54 16.10 -13.20
N LYS A 170 -5.89 16.99 -14.14
CA LYS A 170 -5.06 17.23 -15.34
C LYS A 170 -3.77 17.92 -14.94
N VAL A 171 -2.66 17.43 -15.47
CA VAL A 171 -1.32 18.01 -15.24
C VAL A 171 -0.74 18.52 -16.56
N SER A 172 0.31 19.34 -16.46
CA SER A 172 1.00 19.86 -17.64
C SER A 172 1.72 18.73 -18.38
N ASP A 173 1.84 18.88 -19.70
CA ASP A 173 2.54 17.90 -20.52
C ASP A 173 4.01 17.79 -20.13
N GLN A 174 4.49 16.55 -20.04
CA GLN A 174 5.90 16.20 -19.86
C GLN A 174 6.29 15.05 -20.80
N PRO A 175 7.59 14.92 -21.11
CA PRO A 175 8.11 13.69 -21.71
C PRO A 175 7.85 12.48 -20.81
N SER A 176 7.54 11.34 -21.41
CA SER A 176 7.42 10.08 -20.69
C SER A 176 8.74 9.70 -20.00
N GLY A 177 8.65 9.05 -18.84
CA GLY A 177 9.79 8.72 -17.98
C GLY A 177 10.30 9.87 -17.12
N THR A 178 9.74 11.07 -17.25
CA THR A 178 10.10 12.22 -16.40
C THR A 178 9.57 12.04 -14.98
N MET A 179 10.36 12.43 -14.00
CA MET A 179 9.94 12.59 -12.61
C MET A 179 9.84 14.07 -12.27
N VAL A 180 8.70 14.51 -11.74
CA VAL A 180 8.45 15.90 -11.36
C VAL A 180 8.16 15.98 -9.87
N THR A 181 8.89 16.83 -9.15
CA THR A 181 8.59 17.15 -7.75
C THR A 181 7.49 18.20 -7.68
N SER A 182 6.51 17.98 -6.80
CA SER A 182 5.43 18.91 -6.47
C SER A 182 5.44 19.18 -4.98
N SER A 183 4.97 20.35 -4.55
CA SER A 183 4.94 20.74 -3.15
C SER A 183 3.55 21.17 -2.70
N ALA A 184 3.26 20.98 -1.41
CA ALA A 184 2.05 21.45 -0.77
C ALA A 184 2.13 22.98 -0.58
N ALA A 185 1.12 23.72 -1.02
CA ALA A 185 0.96 25.14 -0.70
C ALA A 185 0.30 25.26 0.68
N VAL A 186 1.12 25.28 1.72
CA VAL A 186 0.71 25.30 3.14
C VAL A 186 1.28 26.51 3.87
N PRO A 187 0.62 27.00 4.95
CA PRO A 187 1.17 28.08 5.76
C PRO A 187 2.47 27.67 6.47
N ARG A 188 3.28 28.66 6.84
CA ARG A 188 4.50 28.44 7.62
C ARG A 188 4.11 27.86 8.99
N GLY A 189 4.60 26.67 9.32
CA GLY A 189 4.32 25.96 10.57
C GLY A 189 3.71 24.58 10.37
N ALA A 190 3.01 24.38 9.24
CA ALA A 190 2.55 23.08 8.79
C ALA A 190 3.74 22.15 8.53
N THR A 191 3.61 20.88 8.92
CA THR A 191 4.68 19.88 8.85
C THR A 191 4.25 18.62 8.08
N GLY A 192 5.14 17.64 7.94
CA GLY A 192 4.86 16.35 7.29
C GLY A 192 5.56 16.19 5.95
N LEU A 193 5.02 15.33 5.08
CA LEU A 193 5.53 15.08 3.75
C LEU A 193 4.97 16.12 2.77
N LEU A 194 5.56 17.32 2.79
CA LEU A 194 5.11 18.44 1.97
C LEU A 194 5.54 18.34 0.50
N GLU A 195 6.38 17.37 0.15
CA GLU A 195 6.82 17.12 -1.22
C GLU A 195 6.51 15.71 -1.70
N MET A 196 6.05 15.62 -2.95
CA MET A 196 5.77 14.37 -3.64
C MET A 196 6.42 14.35 -5.02
N LYS A 197 6.59 13.14 -5.55
CA LYS A 197 7.12 12.88 -6.89
C LYS A 197 6.01 12.32 -7.78
N THR A 198 5.88 12.89 -8.98
CA THR A 198 4.97 12.42 -10.04
C THR A 198 5.78 11.83 -11.19
N PHE A 199 5.61 10.54 -11.45
CA PHE A 199 6.24 9.86 -12.59
C PHE A 199 5.34 9.86 -13.81
N PHE A 200 5.84 10.25 -14.99
CA PHE A 200 5.04 10.33 -16.22
C PHE A 200 5.14 9.03 -17.03
N ALA A 201 4.15 8.16 -16.91
CA ALA A 201 4.10 6.88 -17.61
C ALA A 201 3.42 7.00 -18.99
N ALA A 202 4.15 6.71 -20.07
CA ALA A 202 3.58 6.52 -21.41
C ALA A 202 2.39 5.52 -21.41
N PRO A 203 1.44 5.61 -22.35
CA PRO A 203 0.30 4.69 -22.40
C PRO A 203 0.65 3.21 -22.63
N GLU A 204 1.78 2.95 -23.30
CA GLU A 204 2.26 1.62 -23.69
C GLU A 204 3.65 1.38 -23.10
N GLY A 205 4.11 0.13 -23.10
CA GLY A 205 5.37 -0.29 -22.49
C GLY A 205 5.16 -1.23 -21.30
N TRP A 206 6.22 -1.43 -20.52
CA TRP A 206 6.25 -2.33 -19.37
C TRP A 206 5.92 -1.62 -18.07
N ALA A 207 5.35 -2.32 -17.10
CA ALA A 207 5.11 -1.82 -15.76
C ALA A 207 5.24 -2.94 -14.75
N ILE A 208 5.47 -2.58 -13.49
CA ILE A 208 5.61 -3.54 -12.38
C ILE A 208 4.55 -3.22 -11.33
N ILE A 209 3.88 -4.25 -10.83
CA ILE A 209 3.19 -4.21 -9.55
C ILE A 209 3.91 -5.19 -8.62
N SER A 210 4.37 -4.69 -7.49
CA SER A 210 5.04 -5.43 -6.44
C SER A 210 4.21 -5.36 -5.18
N ASP A 211 3.93 -6.49 -4.56
CA ASP A 211 3.56 -6.49 -3.15
C ASP A 211 4.73 -6.00 -2.28
N VAL A 212 4.43 -5.57 -1.04
CA VAL A 212 5.44 -5.08 -0.10
C VAL A 212 5.81 -6.11 0.97
N ASP A 213 4.81 -6.60 1.69
CA ASP A 213 4.98 -7.26 2.98
C ASP A 213 5.29 -8.75 2.78
N ASP A 214 6.44 -9.21 3.29
CA ASP A 214 7.04 -10.53 3.03
C ASP A 214 7.42 -10.80 1.54
N THR A 215 7.10 -9.89 0.62
CA THR A 215 7.63 -9.86 -0.76
C THR A 215 8.98 -9.15 -0.86
N ILE A 216 9.04 -7.87 -0.49
CA ILE A 216 10.27 -7.05 -0.54
C ILE A 216 10.75 -6.64 0.85
N LYS A 217 9.86 -6.55 1.84
CA LYS A 217 10.19 -6.18 3.22
C LYS A 217 9.83 -7.33 4.15
N LEU A 218 10.69 -7.68 5.09
CA LEU A 218 10.34 -8.58 6.18
C LEU A 218 9.20 -7.96 7.03
N THR A 219 8.06 -8.65 7.15
CA THR A 219 6.90 -8.20 7.93
C THR A 219 6.37 -9.27 8.88
N GLN A 220 6.51 -10.55 8.54
CA GLN A 220 5.92 -11.67 9.26
C GLN A 220 4.40 -11.56 9.35
N THR A 221 3.70 -11.32 8.23
CA THR A 221 2.25 -11.04 8.16
C THR A 221 1.37 -12.14 8.77
N SER A 222 1.94 -13.33 8.98
CA SER A 222 1.28 -14.47 9.62
C SER A 222 1.42 -14.48 11.15
N ASP A 223 2.14 -13.54 11.77
CA ASP A 223 2.36 -13.45 13.22
C ASP A 223 2.04 -12.04 13.75
N PRO A 224 1.01 -11.84 14.61
CA PRO A 224 0.67 -10.50 15.07
C PRO A 224 1.80 -9.85 15.87
N VAL A 225 2.56 -10.61 16.66
CA VAL A 225 3.71 -10.08 17.42
C VAL A 225 4.89 -9.79 16.47
N GLY A 226 5.09 -10.64 15.47
CA GLY A 226 6.04 -10.42 14.38
C GLY A 226 5.78 -9.10 13.65
N ILE A 227 4.54 -8.86 13.22
CA ILE A 227 4.12 -7.59 12.58
C ILE A 227 4.48 -6.40 13.46
N LEU A 228 4.11 -6.43 14.74
CA LEU A 228 4.39 -5.32 15.66
C LEU A 228 5.90 -5.09 15.84
N ARG A 229 6.68 -6.17 15.96
CA ARG A 229 8.14 -6.09 16.14
C ARG A 229 8.84 -5.56 14.90
N GLU A 230 8.53 -6.10 13.72
CA GLU A 230 9.14 -5.65 12.46
C GLU A 230 8.71 -4.23 12.06
N THR A 231 7.52 -3.80 12.48
CA THR A 231 7.00 -2.46 12.16
C THR A 231 7.52 -1.42 13.14
N PHE A 232 7.46 -1.66 14.45
CA PHE A 232 7.69 -0.63 15.46
C PHE A 232 9.06 -0.70 16.14
N VAL A 233 9.80 -1.81 16.00
CA VAL A 233 11.07 -2.00 16.70
C VAL A 233 12.23 -2.16 15.74
N ASN A 234 12.19 -3.18 14.88
CA ASN A 234 13.35 -3.54 14.08
C ASN A 234 13.62 -2.55 12.95
N GLU A 235 14.87 -2.46 12.52
CA GLU A 235 15.21 -1.79 11.27
C GLU A 235 14.51 -2.47 10.08
N PRO A 236 13.85 -1.72 9.19
CA PRO A 236 13.12 -2.30 8.08
C PRO A 236 14.09 -3.02 7.12
N THR A 237 13.97 -4.35 7.09
CA THR A 237 14.93 -5.23 6.43
C THR A 237 14.40 -5.69 5.08
N PRO A 238 15.15 -5.51 3.97
CA PRO A 238 14.76 -6.05 2.68
C PRO A 238 14.93 -7.57 2.65
N ILE A 239 14.01 -8.24 1.96
CA ILE A 239 14.15 -9.68 1.69
C ILE A 239 15.43 -9.93 0.89
N GLU A 240 16.20 -10.93 1.30
CA GLU A 240 17.49 -11.25 0.69
C GLU A 240 17.35 -11.51 -0.82
N GLY A 241 18.29 -10.96 -1.61
CA GLY A 241 18.29 -11.07 -3.07
C GLY A 241 17.27 -10.21 -3.81
N MET A 242 16.18 -9.76 -3.17
CA MET A 242 15.14 -8.96 -3.84
C MET A 242 15.63 -7.59 -4.34
N PRO A 243 16.46 -6.82 -3.59
CA PRO A 243 17.03 -5.58 -4.13
C PRO A 243 17.86 -5.80 -5.42
N GLU A 244 18.57 -6.92 -5.54
CA GLU A 244 19.31 -7.27 -6.76
C GLU A 244 18.39 -7.61 -7.91
N LEU A 245 17.37 -8.45 -7.67
CA LEU A 245 16.36 -8.78 -8.67
C LEU A 245 15.69 -7.51 -9.24
N TYR A 246 15.32 -6.56 -8.38
CA TYR A 246 14.64 -5.33 -8.79
C TYR A 246 15.57 -4.39 -9.57
N ARG A 247 16.86 -4.34 -9.21
CA ARG A 247 17.87 -3.64 -10.01
C ARG A 247 18.01 -4.26 -11.40
N ASN A 248 18.02 -5.59 -11.50
CA ASN A 248 18.11 -6.29 -12.79
C ASN A 248 16.87 -6.05 -13.66
N ILE A 249 15.67 -6.10 -13.09
CA ILE A 249 14.42 -5.76 -13.79
C ILE A 249 14.48 -4.32 -14.30
N LYS A 250 14.87 -3.37 -13.44
CA LYS A 250 14.98 -1.95 -13.83
C LYS A 250 15.99 -1.73 -14.95
N ALA A 251 17.11 -2.47 -14.96
CA ALA A 251 18.12 -2.38 -16.01
C ALA A 251 17.65 -2.98 -17.35
N LEU A 252 16.76 -3.98 -17.30
CA LEU A 252 16.21 -4.65 -18.47
C LEU A 252 15.08 -3.85 -19.13
N LEU A 253 14.25 -3.18 -18.32
CA LEU A 253 13.06 -2.47 -18.79
C LEU A 253 13.38 -1.03 -19.26
N PRO A 254 12.57 -0.45 -20.16
CA PRO A 254 12.70 0.96 -20.52
C PRO A 254 12.61 1.88 -19.31
N GLN A 255 13.35 2.99 -19.30
CA GLN A 255 13.37 3.97 -18.20
C GLN A 255 11.98 4.54 -17.86
N GLU A 256 11.06 4.54 -18.83
CA GLU A 256 9.67 5.00 -18.66
C GLU A 256 8.71 3.94 -18.07
N SER A 257 9.23 2.84 -17.52
CA SER A 257 8.45 1.78 -16.87
C SER A 257 8.07 2.19 -15.44
N PRO A 258 6.77 2.43 -15.14
CA PRO A 258 6.35 2.76 -13.79
C PRO A 258 6.38 1.55 -12.87
N TRP A 259 6.63 1.84 -11.60
CA TRP A 259 6.61 0.88 -10.50
C TRP A 259 5.45 1.22 -9.58
N PHE A 260 4.67 0.20 -9.23
CA PHE A 260 3.59 0.28 -8.25
C PHE A 260 3.91 -0.70 -7.11
N TYR A 261 3.90 -0.20 -5.88
CA TYR A 261 4.08 -1.00 -4.67
C TYR A 261 2.74 -1.09 -3.94
N LEU A 262 2.11 -2.25 -3.99
CA LEU A 262 0.74 -2.47 -3.50
C LEU A 262 0.79 -3.21 -2.17
N SER A 263 0.36 -2.56 -1.08
CA SER A 263 0.29 -3.20 0.24
C SER A 263 -1.10 -3.06 0.83
N ALA A 264 -1.51 -4.09 1.59
CA ALA A 264 -2.70 -4.07 2.42
C ALA A 264 -2.53 -3.24 3.72
N SER A 265 -1.35 -2.68 3.96
CA SER A 265 -1.06 -1.77 5.07
C SER A 265 -1.94 -0.51 5.05
N PRO A 266 -2.23 0.09 6.22
CA PRO A 266 -2.89 1.39 6.29
C PRO A 266 -1.96 2.50 5.80
N TYR A 267 -2.56 3.60 5.34
CA TYR A 267 -1.80 4.77 4.88
C TYR A 267 -0.88 5.36 5.95
N ASN A 268 -1.12 5.11 7.25
CA ASN A 268 -0.26 5.58 8.34
C ASN A 268 1.19 5.08 8.20
N LEU A 269 1.40 3.95 7.49
CA LEU A 269 2.72 3.44 7.15
C LEU A 269 3.35 4.08 5.91
N TYR A 270 2.69 5.04 5.25
CA TYR A 270 3.21 5.64 4.02
C TYR A 270 4.62 6.23 4.19
N PRO A 271 4.94 7.08 5.19
CA PRO A 271 6.28 7.62 5.34
C PRO A 271 7.33 6.52 5.54
N PHE A 272 7.05 5.56 6.42
CA PHE A 272 7.90 4.42 6.71
C PHE A 272 8.20 3.58 5.47
N LEU A 273 7.16 3.22 4.70
CA LEU A 273 7.31 2.42 3.48
C LEU A 273 7.96 3.22 2.34
N ARG A 274 7.71 4.53 2.26
CA ARG A 274 8.35 5.42 1.28
C ARG A 274 9.86 5.49 1.49
N GLU A 275 10.30 5.66 2.73
CA GLU A 275 11.72 5.68 3.08
C GLU A 275 12.40 4.35 2.80
N PHE A 276 11.78 3.25 3.22
CA PHE A 276 12.27 1.90 2.93
C PHE A 276 12.41 1.64 1.42
N ARG A 277 11.39 1.99 0.63
CA ARG A 277 11.42 1.90 -0.83
C ARG A 277 12.56 2.74 -1.41
N ASP A 278 12.70 3.99 -1.00
CA ASP A 278 13.72 4.90 -1.55
C ASP A 278 15.15 4.42 -1.21
N LYS A 279 15.33 3.67 -0.12
CA LYS A 279 16.62 3.08 0.28
C LYS A 279 17.02 1.85 -0.55
N TYR A 280 16.06 1.00 -0.94
CA TYR A 280 16.38 -0.33 -1.48
C TYR A 280 15.81 -0.63 -2.88
N TYR A 281 14.82 0.12 -3.35
CA TYR A 281 14.02 -0.23 -4.53
C TYR A 281 13.86 0.95 -5.51
N PRO A 282 13.49 0.68 -6.78
CA PRO A 282 13.16 1.73 -7.73
C PRO A 282 12.06 2.70 -7.21
N PRO A 283 12.14 4.00 -7.53
CA PRO A 283 11.06 4.93 -7.24
C PRO A 283 9.75 4.48 -7.89
N GLY A 284 8.64 4.54 -7.15
CA GLY A 284 7.33 4.10 -7.64
C GLY A 284 6.18 4.55 -6.75
N THR A 285 4.97 4.49 -7.28
CA THR A 285 3.74 4.82 -6.52
C THR A 285 3.46 3.74 -5.48
N ILE A 286 3.34 4.10 -4.21
CA ILE A 286 2.91 3.17 -3.16
C ILE A 286 1.39 3.30 -3.01
N ILE A 287 0.68 2.18 -3.08
CA ILE A 287 -0.78 2.08 -2.97
C ILE A 287 -1.11 1.33 -1.68
N LEU A 288 -1.75 2.03 -0.75
CA LEU A 288 -2.13 1.56 0.58
C LEU A 288 -3.65 1.59 0.76
N ARG A 289 -4.16 0.91 1.80
CA ARG A 289 -5.60 0.92 2.08
C ARG A 289 -6.05 2.33 2.49
N ASP A 290 -7.19 2.75 1.94
CA ASP A 290 -7.84 4.04 2.24
C ASP A 290 -8.55 4.06 3.62
N SER A 291 -8.08 3.25 4.58
CA SER A 291 -8.66 3.11 5.91
C SER A 291 -7.71 3.71 6.96
N SER A 292 -8.20 4.78 7.61
CA SER A 292 -7.57 5.39 8.79
C SER A 292 -7.90 4.57 10.02
N TRP A 293 -7.14 3.51 10.31
CA TRP A 293 -7.28 2.90 11.62
C TRP A 293 -6.45 3.71 12.61
N LYS A 294 -7.16 4.44 13.48
CA LYS A 294 -6.58 5.14 14.63
C LYS A 294 -6.06 4.18 15.71
N THR A 295 -5.74 2.94 15.38
CA THR A 295 -5.40 1.91 16.36
C THR A 295 -4.33 0.97 15.82
N VAL A 296 -3.46 0.52 16.72
CA VAL A 296 -2.47 -0.53 16.44
C VAL A 296 -3.16 -1.85 16.08
N ALA A 297 -4.31 -2.14 16.69
CA ALA A 297 -5.14 -3.29 16.30
C ALA A 297 -5.60 -3.21 14.84
N GLY A 298 -5.91 -2.02 14.34
CA GLY A 298 -6.32 -1.85 12.95
C GLY A 298 -5.20 -2.11 11.95
N LEU A 299 -3.91 -1.92 12.31
CA LEU A 299 -2.79 -2.41 11.49
C LEU A 299 -2.86 -3.93 11.31
N LEU A 300 -3.11 -4.67 12.38
CA LEU A 300 -3.22 -6.13 12.31
C LEU A 300 -4.41 -6.56 11.44
N SER A 301 -5.56 -5.92 11.62
CA SER A 301 -6.75 -6.16 10.78
C SER A 301 -6.48 -5.81 9.31
N ALA A 302 -5.76 -4.73 9.02
CA ALA A 302 -5.39 -4.30 7.67
C ALA A 302 -4.69 -5.38 6.84
N LEU A 303 -3.66 -5.95 7.46
CA LEU A 303 -2.73 -6.87 6.86
C LEU A 303 -3.31 -8.28 6.75
N THR A 304 -4.43 -8.56 7.42
CA THR A 304 -4.94 -9.92 7.57
C THR A 304 -6.44 -10.06 7.36
N MET A 305 -7.14 -9.03 6.85
CA MET A 305 -8.56 -9.10 6.50
C MET A 305 -8.80 -8.58 5.09
N ALA A 306 -9.61 -9.30 4.30
CA ALA A 306 -9.99 -8.94 2.93
C ALA A 306 -8.82 -8.43 2.07
N THR A 307 -7.68 -9.13 2.11
CA THR A 307 -6.43 -8.75 1.42
C THR A 307 -6.54 -8.96 -0.08
N GLU A 308 -7.13 -10.08 -0.49
CA GLU A 308 -7.39 -10.40 -1.89
C GLU A 308 -8.32 -9.38 -2.55
N GLU A 309 -9.52 -9.15 -1.99
CA GLU A 309 -10.50 -8.25 -2.62
C GLU A 309 -9.93 -6.85 -2.80
N TYR A 310 -9.20 -6.37 -1.78
CA TYR A 310 -8.51 -5.09 -1.86
C TYR A 310 -7.43 -5.08 -2.94
N LYS A 311 -6.54 -6.08 -3.01
CA LYS A 311 -5.48 -6.14 -4.02
C LYS A 311 -6.08 -6.17 -5.43
N VAL A 312 -7.12 -6.96 -5.66
CA VAL A 312 -7.85 -7.02 -6.93
C VAL A 312 -8.49 -5.65 -7.27
N GLU A 313 -9.16 -5.00 -6.33
CA GLU A 313 -9.74 -3.66 -6.54
C GLU A 313 -8.68 -2.64 -6.95
N ARG A 314 -7.52 -2.62 -6.28
CA ARG A 314 -6.44 -1.69 -6.58
C ARG A 314 -5.78 -1.99 -7.92
N MET A 315 -5.60 -3.26 -8.28
CA MET A 315 -5.11 -3.65 -9.60
C MET A 315 -6.09 -3.26 -10.73
N ARG A 316 -7.41 -3.38 -10.53
CA ARG A 316 -8.42 -2.86 -11.48
C ARG A 316 -8.26 -1.35 -11.70
N LYS A 317 -7.99 -0.61 -10.62
CA LYS A 317 -7.72 0.84 -10.69
C LYS A 317 -6.48 1.13 -11.54
N VAL A 318 -5.37 0.44 -11.29
CA VAL A 318 -4.12 0.57 -12.06
C VAL A 318 -4.33 0.18 -13.54
N HIS A 319 -5.09 -0.89 -13.81
CA HIS A 319 -5.49 -1.24 -15.18
C HIS A 319 -6.29 -0.10 -15.83
N GLY A 320 -7.21 0.54 -15.11
CA GLY A 320 -7.95 1.71 -15.61
C GLY A 320 -7.05 2.89 -15.99
N TRP A 321 -5.90 3.04 -15.33
CA TRP A 321 -4.90 4.07 -15.65
C TRP A 321 -4.03 3.70 -16.85
N LEU A 322 -3.58 2.43 -16.91
CA LEU A 322 -2.58 1.95 -17.86
C LEU A 322 -3.02 0.64 -18.54
N PRO A 323 -4.16 0.63 -19.27
CA PRO A 323 -4.76 -0.61 -19.79
C PRO A 323 -3.97 -1.23 -20.96
N LYS A 324 -3.07 -0.47 -21.59
CA LYS A 324 -2.27 -0.91 -22.75
C LYS A 324 -0.83 -1.27 -22.40
N ARG A 325 -0.46 -1.15 -21.13
CA ARG A 325 0.84 -1.61 -20.65
C ARG A 325 0.83 -3.09 -20.37
N LYS A 326 2.03 -3.65 -20.33
CA LYS A 326 2.30 -5.05 -20.02
C LYS A 326 2.87 -5.12 -18.61
N PHE A 327 2.25 -5.89 -17.75
CA PHE A 327 2.59 -5.94 -16.33
C PHE A 327 3.33 -7.22 -15.94
N ILE A 328 4.36 -7.04 -15.12
CA ILE A 328 4.95 -8.10 -14.30
C ILE A 328 4.41 -7.90 -12.88
N LEU A 329 3.81 -8.93 -12.31
CA LEU A 329 3.32 -8.94 -10.93
C LEU A 329 4.29 -9.73 -10.06
N ILE A 330 4.67 -9.18 -8.91
CA ILE A 330 5.60 -9.82 -7.96
C ILE A 330 4.95 -9.83 -6.59
N GLY A 331 4.86 -10.99 -5.96
CA GLY A 331 4.23 -11.15 -4.65
C GLY A 331 4.79 -12.32 -3.87
N ASP A 332 4.15 -12.67 -2.77
CA ASP A 332 4.61 -13.72 -1.86
C ASP A 332 3.54 -14.80 -1.62
N SER A 333 3.94 -15.90 -0.96
CA SER A 333 3.04 -16.99 -0.63
C SER A 333 2.38 -16.87 0.74
N THR A 334 2.77 -15.94 1.61
CA THR A 334 2.19 -15.78 2.95
C THR A 334 0.80 -15.13 2.92
N GLN A 335 0.54 -14.27 1.94
CA GLN A 335 -0.76 -13.63 1.70
C GLN A 335 -1.47 -14.20 0.45
N SER A 336 -2.56 -13.55 0.04
CA SER A 336 -3.43 -13.97 -1.09
C SER A 336 -2.97 -13.48 -2.47
N ASP A 337 -1.67 -13.23 -2.65
CA ASP A 337 -1.12 -12.77 -3.93
C ASP A 337 -1.35 -13.74 -5.08
N PRO A 338 -1.14 -15.08 -4.92
CA PRO A 338 -1.42 -16.02 -5.99
C PRO A 338 -2.85 -15.90 -6.51
N GLU A 339 -3.81 -15.86 -5.59
CA GLU A 339 -5.24 -15.78 -5.91
C GLU A 339 -5.59 -14.44 -6.57
N ALA A 340 -5.16 -13.32 -5.98
CA ALA A 340 -5.41 -11.98 -6.52
C ALA A 340 -4.80 -11.80 -7.93
N TYR A 341 -3.58 -12.27 -8.15
CA TYR A 341 -2.89 -12.16 -9.43
C TYR A 341 -3.50 -13.08 -10.49
N GLY A 342 -3.90 -14.29 -10.11
CA GLY A 342 -4.65 -15.19 -11.00
C GLY A 342 -5.97 -14.56 -11.46
N ASP A 343 -6.71 -13.94 -10.55
CA ASP A 343 -7.99 -13.29 -10.85
C ASP A 343 -7.83 -12.15 -11.84
N ILE A 344 -6.86 -11.27 -11.59
CA ILE A 344 -6.57 -10.14 -12.46
C ILE A 344 -6.03 -10.56 -13.82
N TYR A 345 -5.19 -11.60 -13.87
CA TYR A 345 -4.73 -12.17 -15.14
C TYR A 345 -5.91 -12.65 -16.00
N ARG A 346 -6.87 -13.36 -15.38
CA ARG A 346 -8.06 -13.88 -16.06
C ARG A 346 -9.02 -12.77 -16.49
N GLU A 347 -9.17 -11.73 -15.66
CA GLU A 347 -10.05 -10.59 -15.91
C GLU A 347 -9.57 -9.74 -17.09
N PHE A 348 -8.27 -9.41 -17.13
CA PHE A 348 -7.68 -8.52 -18.15
C PHE A 348 -6.69 -9.27 -19.05
N LYS A 349 -7.24 -10.04 -20.00
CA LYS A 349 -6.45 -10.86 -20.92
C LYS A 349 -5.36 -10.05 -21.64
N GLY A 350 -4.12 -10.49 -21.50
CA GLY A 350 -2.96 -9.91 -22.15
C GLY A 350 -2.35 -8.69 -21.44
N TRP A 351 -2.95 -8.22 -20.33
CA TRP A 351 -2.41 -7.13 -19.51
C TRP A 351 -1.25 -7.61 -18.65
N VAL A 352 -1.44 -8.69 -17.90
CA VAL A 352 -0.38 -9.36 -17.14
C VAL A 352 0.38 -10.32 -18.05
N LYS A 353 1.71 -10.24 -18.03
CA LYS A 353 2.60 -11.08 -18.84
C LYS A 353 3.42 -12.06 -18.02
N LEU A 354 3.62 -11.78 -16.74
CA LEU A 354 4.37 -12.65 -15.85
C LEU A 354 3.94 -12.41 -14.42
N ILE A 355 3.75 -13.50 -13.68
CA ILE A 355 3.47 -13.52 -12.25
C ILE A 355 4.64 -14.22 -11.55
N LEU A 356 5.25 -13.56 -10.58
CA LEU A 356 6.33 -14.11 -9.78
C LEU A 356 5.86 -14.21 -8.32
N ILE A 357 5.85 -15.42 -7.77
CA ILE A 357 5.47 -15.66 -6.38
C ILE A 357 6.69 -16.13 -5.61
N ARG A 358 7.12 -15.34 -4.63
CA ARG A 358 8.12 -15.72 -3.66
C ARG A 358 7.51 -16.76 -2.72
N LYS A 359 8.02 -17.99 -2.77
CA LYS A 359 7.70 -19.05 -1.82
C LYS A 359 8.48 -18.81 -0.54
N VAL A 360 7.79 -18.33 0.49
CA VAL A 360 8.41 -17.96 1.76
C VAL A 360 8.72 -19.22 2.57
N THR A 361 9.98 -19.44 2.91
CA THR A 361 10.44 -20.63 3.67
C THR A 361 11.38 -20.27 4.83
N ASP A 362 11.84 -19.02 4.87
CA ASP A 362 12.91 -18.48 5.71
C ASP A 362 12.40 -17.59 6.86
N ILE A 363 11.08 -17.36 6.92
CA ILE A 363 10.42 -16.58 7.97
C ILE A 363 9.55 -17.52 8.80
N ALA A 364 9.47 -17.27 10.11
CA ALA A 364 8.59 -17.99 11.02
C ALA A 364 7.10 -17.70 10.71
N ALA A 365 6.56 -18.31 9.65
CA ALA A 365 5.16 -18.26 9.31
C ALA A 365 4.46 -19.55 9.75
N VAL A 366 3.42 -19.43 10.58
CA VAL A 366 2.60 -20.60 10.97
C VAL A 366 1.67 -20.96 9.82
N GLY A 367 1.57 -22.26 9.54
CA GLY A 367 0.83 -22.78 8.39
C GLY A 367 1.58 -22.62 7.06
N ILE A 368 2.86 -22.24 7.09
CA ILE A 368 3.65 -21.99 5.87
C ILE A 368 3.69 -23.19 4.92
N SER A 369 3.68 -24.42 5.45
CA SER A 369 3.54 -25.64 4.64
C SER A 369 2.25 -25.62 3.82
N ALA A 370 1.10 -25.38 4.47
CA ALA A 370 -0.20 -25.27 3.80
C ALA A 370 -0.24 -24.10 2.79
N LYS A 371 0.39 -22.96 3.13
CA LYS A 371 0.47 -21.79 2.24
C LYS A 371 1.35 -22.03 1.02
N ASN A 372 2.29 -22.97 1.11
CA ASN A 372 3.24 -23.31 0.06
C ASN A 372 2.90 -24.62 -0.68
N GLU A 373 1.72 -25.21 -0.45
CA GLU A 373 1.30 -26.42 -1.15
C GLU A 373 1.21 -26.15 -2.66
N PRO A 374 1.86 -26.96 -3.51
CA PRO A 374 1.80 -26.81 -4.96
C PRO A 374 0.37 -26.71 -5.50
N GLU A 375 -0.56 -27.49 -4.95
CA GLU A 375 -1.97 -27.49 -5.36
C GLU A 375 -2.65 -26.13 -5.18
N ARG A 376 -2.22 -25.32 -4.21
CA ARG A 376 -2.73 -23.96 -4.02
C ARG A 376 -2.39 -23.10 -5.23
N PHE A 377 -1.13 -23.11 -5.66
CA PHE A 377 -0.68 -22.31 -6.80
C PHE A 377 -1.34 -22.78 -8.09
N GLU A 378 -1.44 -24.09 -8.32
CA GLU A 378 -2.14 -24.65 -9.49
C GLU A 378 -3.63 -24.26 -9.51
N LYS A 379 -4.28 -24.20 -8.34
CA LYS A 379 -5.66 -23.73 -8.22
C LYS A 379 -5.77 -22.22 -8.49
N ALA A 380 -4.90 -21.41 -7.89
CA ALA A 380 -4.87 -19.96 -8.07
C ALA A 380 -4.60 -19.55 -9.52
N PHE A 381 -3.70 -20.28 -10.20
CA PHE A 381 -3.30 -20.07 -11.58
C PHE A 381 -4.00 -21.00 -12.58
N LYS A 382 -5.12 -21.61 -12.19
CA LYS A 382 -5.94 -22.40 -13.10
C LYS A 382 -6.29 -21.56 -14.34
N HIS A 383 -6.05 -22.13 -15.53
CA HIS A 383 -6.21 -21.49 -16.84
C HIS A 383 -5.27 -20.31 -17.14
N VAL A 384 -4.26 -20.09 -16.30
CA VAL A 384 -3.10 -19.25 -16.64
C VAL A 384 -2.04 -20.16 -17.29
N PRO A 385 -1.47 -19.79 -18.45
CA PRO A 385 -0.39 -20.56 -19.07
C PRO A 385 0.78 -20.78 -18.09
N ARG A 386 1.37 -21.98 -18.09
CA ARG A 386 2.44 -22.32 -17.13
C ARG A 386 3.66 -21.40 -17.24
N ASP A 387 3.93 -20.90 -18.43
CA ASP A 387 5.06 -20.00 -18.72
C ASP A 387 4.81 -18.55 -18.26
N ASP A 388 3.59 -18.21 -17.85
CA ASP A 388 3.22 -16.86 -17.42
C ASP A 388 3.26 -16.71 -15.88
N TRP A 389 3.63 -17.77 -15.14
CA TRP A 389 3.81 -17.69 -13.69
C TRP A 389 4.98 -18.54 -13.19
N PHE A 390 5.66 -18.08 -12.15
CA PHE A 390 6.79 -18.78 -11.57
C PHE A 390 6.84 -18.60 -10.05
N VAL A 391 6.90 -19.72 -9.33
CA VAL A 391 7.07 -19.77 -7.89
C VAL A 391 8.55 -19.99 -7.61
N PHE A 392 9.18 -19.10 -6.85
CA PHE A 392 10.62 -19.10 -6.61
C PHE A 392 10.96 -19.02 -5.13
N GLU A 393 12.05 -19.67 -4.72
CA GLU A 393 12.64 -19.51 -3.38
C GLU A 393 13.83 -18.55 -3.45
N ASN A 394 14.68 -18.68 -4.47
CA ASN A 394 15.81 -17.77 -4.71
C ASN A 394 15.47 -16.73 -5.80
N PRO A 395 15.52 -15.41 -5.50
CA PRO A 395 15.23 -14.37 -6.48
C PRO A 395 16.06 -14.46 -7.77
N VAL A 396 17.28 -15.00 -7.72
CA VAL A 396 18.16 -15.12 -8.90
C VAL A 396 17.55 -15.99 -10.00
N ASP A 397 16.70 -16.96 -9.64
CA ASP A 397 16.08 -17.91 -10.57
C ASP A 397 15.07 -17.22 -11.50
N CYS A 398 14.54 -16.06 -11.08
CA CYS A 398 13.62 -15.26 -11.88
C CYS A 398 14.30 -14.58 -13.07
N ASN A 399 15.62 -14.38 -13.05
CA ASN A 399 16.33 -13.58 -14.06
C ASN A 399 16.18 -14.13 -15.48
N LYS A 400 16.07 -15.45 -15.65
CA LYS A 400 15.89 -16.06 -16.99
C LYS A 400 14.48 -15.81 -17.51
N ILE A 401 13.45 -16.18 -16.73
CA ILE A 401 12.06 -16.05 -17.16
C ILE A 401 11.67 -14.59 -17.42
N ILE A 402 12.14 -13.65 -16.60
CA ILE A 402 11.91 -12.22 -16.83
C ILE A 402 12.49 -11.77 -18.18
N ARG A 403 13.75 -12.15 -18.47
CA ARG A 403 14.39 -11.80 -19.75
C ARG A 403 13.64 -12.38 -20.94
N ASP A 404 13.25 -13.65 -20.84
CA ASP A 404 12.52 -14.34 -21.90
C ASP A 404 11.14 -13.69 -22.14
N THR A 405 10.39 -13.38 -21.07
CA THR A 405 9.10 -12.67 -21.16
C THR A 405 9.25 -11.29 -21.81
N VAL A 406 10.23 -10.49 -21.36
CA VAL A 406 10.43 -9.14 -21.89
C VAL A 406 10.84 -9.17 -23.37
N ALA A 407 11.62 -10.16 -23.79
CA ALA A 407 12.03 -10.35 -25.18
C ALA A 407 10.86 -10.77 -26.10
N GLN A 408 9.91 -11.56 -25.58
CA GLN A 408 8.75 -12.03 -26.34
C GLN A 408 7.68 -10.94 -26.55
N GLY A 409 7.65 -9.94 -25.67
CA GLY A 409 6.74 -8.82 -25.79
C GLY A 409 5.50 -9.01 -24.96
#